data_AF-A0A7W1N6C1-F1
#
_entry.id   AF-A0A7W1N6C1-F1
#
_cell.length_a   1.000
_cell.length_b   1.000
_cell.length_c   1.000
_cell.angle_alpha   90.00
_cell.angle_beta   90.00
_cell.angle_gamma   90.00
#
_symmetry.space_group_name_H-M   'P 1'
#
loop_
_entity.id
_entity.type
_entity.pdbx_description
1 polymer ?
#
loop_
_entity_poly.entity_id
_entity_poly.type
_entity_poly.pdbx_seq_one_letter_code
_entity_poly.pdbx_strand_id
1 'polypeptide(L)'
;SQLLETQAQTKAQTAYSKYTAAQQSAEATFKKLAGLTPTDVTVQYQLGQAATAAGDYKSAIAAYQKFLKLSPTDVDAPQVRQLLQAVKAQAGLSAAGASSG
;
A
#
# COMPACT_ATOMS: atom_id res chain seq x y z
N SER A 1 3.57 30.68 22.44
CA SER A 1 4.51 30.22 23.48
C SER A 1 5.01 28.84 23.09
N GLN A 2 6.28 28.55 23.37
CA GLN A 2 6.98 27.32 22.99
C GLN A 2 6.21 26.03 23.34
N LEU A 3 5.45 26.04 24.44
CA LEU A 3 4.61 24.92 24.88
C LEU A 3 3.49 24.55 23.89
N LEU A 4 2.83 25.53 23.26
CA LEU A 4 1.77 25.26 22.28
C LEU A 4 2.33 24.65 20.99
N GLU A 5 3.51 25.11 20.57
CA GLU A 5 4.24 24.61 19.40
C GLU A 5 4.68 23.15 19.64
N THR A 6 5.27 22.86 20.81
CA THR A 6 5.67 21.49 21.19
C THR A 6 4.47 20.54 21.30
N GLN A 7 3.34 20.99 21.84
CA GLN A 7 2.13 20.17 21.92
C GLN A 7 1.56 19.85 20.53
N ALA A 8 1.51 20.85 19.63
CA ALA A 8 1.05 20.63 18.26
C ALA A 8 1.96 19.62 17.53
N GLN A 9 3.28 19.77 17.66
CA GLN A 9 4.26 18.90 17.03
C GLN A 9 4.17 17.46 17.56
N THR A 10 4.02 17.28 18.87
CA THR A 10 3.84 15.95 19.49
C THR A 10 2.55 15.27 19.03
N LYS A 11 1.45 16.03 18.92
CA LYS A 11 0.17 15.49 18.43
C LYS A 11 0.28 15.04 16.97
N ALA A 12 0.91 15.84 16.12
CA ALA A 12 1.16 15.48 14.73
C ALA A 12 2.01 14.21 14.61
N GLN A 13 3.11 14.12 15.38
CA GLN A 13 3.98 12.93 15.40
C GLN A 13 3.22 11.67 15.84
N THR A 14 2.40 11.79 16.88
CA THR A 14 1.59 10.67 17.38
C THR A 14 0.55 10.23 16.35
N ALA A 15 -0.13 11.18 15.70
CA ALA A 15 -1.12 10.88 14.67
C ALA A 15 -0.47 10.18 13.48
N TYR A 16 0.70 10.65 13.05
CA TYR A 16 1.46 10.04 11.96
C TYR A 16 1.92 8.62 12.31
N SER A 17 2.47 8.40 13.51
CA SER A 17 2.87 7.06 13.96
C SER A 17 1.69 6.09 13.99
N LYS A 18 0.53 6.51 14.51
CA LYS A 18 -0.70 5.71 14.50
C LYS A 18 -1.19 5.40 13.09
N TYR A 19 -1.12 6.39 12.20
CA TYR A 19 -1.50 6.21 10.80
C TYR A 19 -0.62 5.15 10.13
N THR A 20 0.70 5.27 10.24
CA THR A 20 1.63 4.28 9.65
C THR A 20 1.43 2.89 10.24
N ALA A 21 1.22 2.78 11.55
CA ALA A 21 0.92 1.50 12.20
C ALA A 21 -0.38 0.87 11.68
N ALA A 22 -1.42 1.67 11.44
CA ALA A 22 -2.68 1.20 10.88
C ALA A 22 -2.49 0.67 9.44
N GLN A 23 -1.67 1.32 8.62
CA GLN A 23 -1.37 0.84 7.27
C GLN A 23 -0.69 -0.53 7.27
N GLN A 24 0.34 -0.70 8.12
CA GLN A 24 1.03 -1.99 8.25
C GLN A 24 0.12 -3.11 8.77
N SER A 25 -0.77 -2.79 9.73
CA SER A 25 -1.73 -3.75 10.26
C SER A 25 -2.74 -4.20 9.20
N ALA A 26 -3.24 -3.26 8.39
CA ALA A 26 -4.15 -3.55 7.28
C ALA A 26 -3.48 -4.46 6.24
N GLU A 27 -2.26 -4.12 5.83
CA GLU A 27 -1.46 -4.94 4.92
C GLU A 27 -1.28 -6.37 5.46
N ALA A 28 -0.86 -6.52 6.72
CA ALA A 28 -0.65 -7.83 7.34
C ALA A 28 -1.94 -8.67 7.38
N THR A 29 -3.08 -8.03 7.60
CA THR A 29 -4.40 -8.68 7.61
C THR A 29 -4.76 -9.17 6.21
N PHE A 30 -4.61 -8.33 5.18
CA PHE A 30 -4.91 -8.71 3.80
C PHE A 30 -3.92 -9.74 3.25
N LYS A 31 -2.66 -9.74 3.69
CA LYS A 31 -1.71 -10.81 3.34
C LYS A 31 -2.18 -12.18 3.85
N LYS A 32 -2.68 -12.24 5.10
CA LYS A 32 -3.25 -13.48 5.65
C LYS A 32 -4.48 -13.92 4.88
N LEU A 33 -5.41 -13.00 4.60
CA LEU A 33 -6.60 -13.29 3.80
C LEU A 33 -6.23 -13.80 2.41
N ALA A 34 -5.30 -13.14 1.71
CA ALA A 34 -4.84 -13.57 0.39
C ALA A 34 -4.15 -14.96 0.40
N GLY A 35 -3.60 -15.39 1.55
CA GLY A 35 -3.10 -16.75 1.73
C GLY A 35 -4.22 -17.78 1.87
N LEU A 36 -5.32 -17.42 2.51
CA LEU A 36 -6.50 -18.27 2.69
C LEU A 36 -7.38 -18.31 1.44
N THR A 37 -7.53 -17.18 0.75
CA THR A 37 -8.38 -17.01 -0.43
C THR A 37 -7.56 -16.49 -1.62
N PRO A 38 -6.61 -17.30 -2.14
CA PRO A 38 -5.66 -16.83 -3.15
C PRO A 38 -6.30 -16.42 -4.48
N THR A 39 -7.51 -16.90 -4.78
CA THR A 39 -8.23 -16.60 -6.03
C THR A 39 -9.34 -15.56 -5.84
N ASP A 40 -9.51 -15.03 -4.63
CA ASP A 40 -10.49 -13.98 -4.36
C ASP A 40 -9.97 -12.65 -4.91
N VAL A 41 -10.64 -12.19 -5.96
CA VAL A 41 -10.30 -10.98 -6.71
C VAL A 41 -10.37 -9.74 -5.82
N THR A 42 -11.40 -9.63 -4.98
CA THR A 42 -11.57 -8.50 -4.05
C THR A 42 -10.43 -8.46 -3.02
N VAL A 43 -10.04 -9.62 -2.48
CA VAL A 43 -8.92 -9.71 -1.54
C VAL A 43 -7.59 -9.32 -2.20
N GLN A 44 -7.36 -9.74 -3.46
CA GLN A 44 -6.16 -9.31 -4.18
C GLN A 44 -6.15 -7.79 -4.42
N TYR A 45 -7.30 -7.19 -4.70
CA TYR A 45 -7.39 -5.74 -4.85
C TYR A 45 -7.08 -5.00 -3.55
N GLN A 46 -7.72 -5.41 -2.45
CA GLN A 46 -7.54 -4.81 -1.13
C GLN A 46 -6.12 -4.98 -0.60
N LEU A 47 -5.50 -6.14 -0.84
CA LEU A 47 -4.08 -6.33 -0.53
C LEU A 47 -3.20 -5.35 -1.32
N GLY A 48 -3.47 -5.15 -2.61
CA GLY A 48 -2.76 -4.19 -3.43
C GLY A 48 -2.81 -2.77 -2.85
N GLN A 49 -4.00 -2.32 -2.44
CA GLN A 49 -4.22 -1.01 -1.85
C GLN A 49 -3.51 -0.87 -0.49
N ALA A 50 -3.71 -1.84 0.40
CA ALA A 50 -3.10 -1.83 1.73
C ALA A 50 -1.57 -1.87 1.67
N ALA A 51 -1.00 -2.72 0.82
CA ALA A 51 0.44 -2.79 0.62
C ALA A 51 1.00 -1.50 0.00
N THR A 52 0.26 -0.85 -0.91
CA THR A 52 0.66 0.46 -1.46
C THR A 52 0.77 1.50 -0.36
N ALA A 53 -0.24 1.56 0.52
CA ALA A 53 -0.29 2.54 1.59
C ALA A 53 0.71 2.25 2.73
N ALA A 54 1.09 0.99 2.93
CA ALA A 54 2.17 0.59 3.83
C ALA A 54 3.57 0.78 3.24
N GLY A 55 3.69 1.10 1.95
CA GLY A 55 4.96 1.26 1.24
C GLY A 55 5.61 -0.07 0.80
N ASP A 56 4.95 -1.22 1.01
CA ASP A 56 5.37 -2.49 0.44
C ASP A 56 4.95 -2.59 -1.03
N TYR A 57 5.66 -1.82 -1.88
CA TYR A 57 5.39 -1.76 -3.31
C TYR A 57 5.58 -3.11 -4.00
N LYS A 58 6.45 -3.99 -3.47
CA LYS A 58 6.66 -5.33 -4.02
C LYS A 58 5.39 -6.18 -3.87
N SER A 59 4.81 -6.21 -2.67
CA SER A 59 3.56 -6.94 -2.42
C SER A 59 2.39 -6.31 -3.16
N ALA A 60 2.32 -4.98 -3.23
CA ALA A 60 1.28 -4.27 -3.96
C ALA A 60 1.25 -4.64 -5.45
N ILE A 61 2.43 -4.62 -6.10
CA ILE A 61 2.59 -5.01 -7.51
C ILE A 61 2.11 -6.46 -7.73
N ALA A 62 2.53 -7.38 -6.87
CA ALA A 62 2.16 -8.80 -6.99
C ALA A 62 0.64 -9.00 -6.86
N ALA A 63 0.00 -8.33 -5.91
CA ALA A 63 -1.44 -8.42 -5.67
C ALA A 63 -2.27 -7.85 -6.83
N TYR A 64 -1.93 -6.65 -7.33
CA TYR A 64 -2.61 -6.08 -8.50
C TYR A 64 -2.40 -6.89 -9.78
N GLN A 65 -1.21 -7.46 -9.99
CA GLN A 65 -0.97 -8.37 -11.11
C GLN A 65 -1.85 -9.63 -11.00
N LYS A 66 -2.00 -10.16 -9.79
CA LYS A 66 -2.85 -11.33 -9.55
C LYS A 66 -4.33 -11.01 -9.76
N PHE A 67 -4.81 -9.85 -9.31
CA PHE A 67 -6.14 -9.34 -9.64
C PHE A 67 -6.38 -9.36 -11.16
N LEU A 68 -5.49 -8.73 -11.94
CA LEU A 68 -5.66 -8.61 -13.39
C LEU A 68 -5.54 -9.96 -14.11
N LYS A 69 -4.83 -10.92 -13.53
CA LYS A 69 -4.75 -12.29 -14.05
C LYS A 69 -6.05 -13.08 -13.77
N LEU A 70 -6.64 -12.89 -12.60
CA LEU A 70 -7.87 -13.59 -12.20
C LEU A 70 -9.11 -13.02 -12.90
N SER A 71 -9.20 -11.69 -13.01
CA SER A 71 -10.35 -11.00 -13.59
C SER A 71 -9.90 -9.86 -14.52
N PRO A 72 -9.42 -10.17 -15.74
CA PRO A 72 -8.91 -9.16 -16.67
C PRO A 72 -9.99 -8.20 -17.22
N THR A 73 -11.26 -8.62 -17.15
CA THR A 73 -12.45 -7.89 -17.62
C THR A 73 -13.30 -7.35 -16.47
N ASP A 74 -12.77 -7.35 -15.24
CA ASP A 74 -13.44 -6.78 -14.08
C ASP A 74 -13.75 -5.28 -14.28
N VAL A 75 -14.80 -4.79 -13.60
CA VAL A 75 -15.15 -3.37 -13.62
C VAL A 75 -14.02 -2.51 -13.05
N ASP A 76 -13.26 -3.04 -12.10
CA ASP A 76 -12.13 -2.36 -11.46
C ASP A 76 -10.81 -2.55 -12.23
N ALA A 77 -10.76 -3.42 -13.24
CA ALA A 77 -9.52 -3.72 -13.98
C ALA A 77 -8.83 -2.47 -14.58
N PRO A 78 -9.54 -1.48 -15.17
CA PRO A 78 -8.91 -0.24 -15.63
C PRO A 78 -8.23 0.53 -14.49
N GLN A 79 -8.89 0.64 -13.32
CA GLN A 79 -8.34 1.31 -12.15
C GLN A 79 -7.14 0.54 -11.59
N VAL A 80 -7.21 -0.79 -11.50
CA VAL A 80 -6.09 -1.62 -11.03
C VAL A 80 -4.87 -1.48 -11.93
N ARG A 81 -5.04 -1.36 -13.25
CA ARG A 81 -3.91 -1.08 -14.18
C ARG A 81 -3.25 0.27 -13.88
N GLN A 82 -4.04 1.31 -13.62
CA GLN A 82 -3.51 2.63 -13.26
C GLN A 82 -2.74 2.58 -11.94
N LEU A 83 -3.30 1.94 -10.91
CA LEU A 83 -2.66 1.77 -9.61
C LEU A 83 -1.34 0.99 -9.74
N LEU A 84 -1.35 -0.12 -10.49
CA LEU A 84 -0.14 -0.91 -10.76
C LEU A 84 0.96 -0.08 -11.42
N GLN A 85 0.61 0.77 -12.39
CA GLN A 85 1.59 1.64 -13.06
C GLN A 85 2.15 2.68 -12.09
N ALA A 86 1.30 3.30 -11.28
CA ALA A 86 1.71 4.29 -10.29
C ALA A 86 2.66 3.68 -9.23
N VAL A 87 2.34 2.49 -8.72
CA VAL A 87 3.19 1.80 -7.73
C VAL A 87 4.55 1.43 -8.33
N LYS A 88 4.60 0.96 -9.59
CA LYS A 88 5.88 0.67 -10.26
C LYS A 88 6.76 1.91 -10.39
N ALA A 89 6.18 3.07 -10.71
CA ALA A 89 6.92 4.32 -10.77
C ALA A 89 7.47 4.73 -9.39
N GLN A 90 6.66 4.61 -8.33
CA GLN A 90 7.09 4.89 -6.95
C GLN A 90 8.22 3.95 -6.50
N ALA A 91 8.10 2.65 -6.80
CA ALA A 91 9.15 1.68 -6.49
C ALA A 91 10.48 2.01 -7.19
N GLY A 92 10.43 2.45 -8.45
CA GLY A 92 11.60 2.88 -9.21
C GLY A 92 12.28 4.12 -8.63
N LEU A 93 11.50 5.13 -8.24
CA LEU A 93 12.03 6.35 -7.60
C LEU A 93 12.69 6.04 -6.25
N SER A 94 12.07 5.17 -5.45
CA SER A 94 12.62 4.74 -4.16
C SER A 94 13.94 3.98 -4.31
N ALA A 95 14.06 3.10 -5.31
CA ALA A 95 15.30 2.38 -5.58
C ALA A 95 16.43 3.30 -6.06
N ALA A 96 16.12 4.29 -6.90
CA ALA A 96 17.11 5.25 -7.39
C ALA A 96 17.67 6.14 -6.26
N GLY A 97 16.81 6.66 -5.37
CA GLY A 97 17.24 7.51 -4.25
C GLY A 97 18.08 6.79 -3.20
N ALA A 98 17.91 5.47 -3.04
CA ALA A 98 18.72 4.65 -2.13
C ALA A 98 20.14 4.36 -2.66
N SER A 99 20.39 4.56 -3.95
CA SER A 99 21.69 4.31 -4.60
C SER A 99 22.59 5.55 -4.70
N SER A 100 22.09 6.72 -4.27
CA SER A 100 22.76 8.03 -4.42
C SER A 100 23.27 8.64 -3.11
N GLY A 101 23.35 7.86 -2.01
CA GLY A 101 23.88 8.29 -0.70
C GLY A 101 24.99 7.36 -0.22
#